data_AF-A0A2J6JF48-F1
#
_entry.id   AF-A0A2J6JF48-F1
#
_cell.length_a   1.000
_cell.length_b   1.000
_cell.length_c   1.000
_cell.angle_alpha   90.00
_cell.angle_beta   90.00
_cell.angle_gamma   90.00
#
_symmetry.space_group_name_H-M   'P 1'
#
loop_
_entity.id
_entity.type
_entity.pdbx_description
1 polymer ?
#
loop_
_entity_poly.entity_id
_entity_poly.type
_entity_poly.pdbx_seq_one_letter_code
_entity_poly.pdbx_strand_id
1 'polypeptide(L)' 'MATARLDMRLNQEIKEKAEKASALLGMRSLTEYVVRLMEEDADRVIARHESITVENDVFDRFVHACDNAKEPN' A
#
# COMPACT_ATOMS: atom_id res chain seq x y z
N MET A 1 -9.21 -16.42 13.54
CA MET A 1 -9.98 -15.36 12.85
C MET A 1 -11.06 -16.02 12.00
N ALA A 2 -12.24 -15.42 11.87
CA ALA A 2 -13.30 -15.96 11.02
C ALA A 2 -12.82 -15.96 9.56
N THR A 3 -12.90 -17.11 8.90
CA THR A 3 -12.56 -17.25 7.48
C THR A 3 -13.71 -16.71 6.63
N ALA A 4 -13.43 -15.69 5.81
CA ALA A 4 -14.35 -15.19 4.79
C ALA A 4 -13.98 -15.75 3.41
N ARG A 5 -14.98 -15.85 2.52
CA ARG A 5 -14.80 -16.40 1.17
C ARG A 5 -14.87 -15.29 0.13
N LEU A 6 -13.99 -15.35 -0.87
CA LEU A 6 -14.01 -14.52 -2.06
C LEU A 6 -14.30 -15.41 -3.27
N ASP A 7 -15.44 -15.21 -3.93
CA ASP A 7 -15.77 -15.87 -5.19
C ASP A 7 -15.45 -14.94 -6.35
N MET A 8 -14.56 -15.38 -7.25
CA MET A 8 -14.11 -14.59 -8.39
C MET A 8 -14.12 -15.39 -9.69
N ARG A 9 -14.37 -14.71 -10.81
CA ARG A 9 -14.18 -15.26 -12.15
C ARG A 9 -12.94 -14.65 -12.77
N LEU A 10 -12.10 -15.49 -13.36
CA LEU A 10 -10.86 -15.09 -14.01
C LEU A 10 -10.89 -15.55 -15.47
N ASN A 11 -10.36 -14.71 -16.34
CA ASN A 11 -10.01 -15.15 -17.69
C ASN A 11 -8.88 -16.19 -17.60
N GLN A 12 -8.93 -17.18 -18.49
CA GLN A 12 -7.97 -18.30 -18.49
C GLN A 12 -6.51 -17.82 -18.55
N GLU A 13 -6.21 -16.86 -19.42
CA GLU A 13 -4.86 -16.30 -19.55
C GLU A 13 -4.36 -15.63 -18.25
N ILE A 14 -5.24 -14.94 -17.53
CA ILE A 14 -4.89 -14.28 -16.26
C ILE A 14 -4.59 -15.35 -15.21
N LYS A 15 -5.41 -16.41 -15.16
CA LYS A 15 -5.22 -17.52 -14.24
C LYS A 15 -3.87 -18.20 -14.47
N GLU A 16 -3.54 -18.54 -15.71
CA GLU A 16 -2.27 -19.20 -16.06
C GLU A 16 -1.04 -18.33 -15.71
N LYS A 17 -1.12 -17.02 -15.96
CA LYS A 17 -0.05 -16.08 -15.57
C LYS A 17 0.14 -16.05 -14.05
N ALA A 18 -0.96 -16.00 -13.30
CA ALA A 18 -0.92 -15.97 -11.85
C ALA A 18 -0.42 -17.30 -11.24
N GLU A 19 -0.79 -18.44 -11.81
CA GLU A 19 -0.28 -19.76 -11.41
C GLU A 19 1.21 -19.91 -11.69
N LYS A 20 1.68 -19.41 -12.84
CA LYS A 20 3.11 -19.37 -13.14
C LYS A 20 3.87 -18.48 -12.15
N ALA A 21 3.33 -17.31 -11.83
CA ALA A 21 3.94 -16.40 -10.86
C ALA A 21 4.01 -17.00 -9.46
N SER A 22 2.93 -17.64 -9.00
CA SER A 22 2.90 -18.29 -7.67
C SER A 22 3.91 -19.43 -7.59
N ALA A 23 4.03 -20.26 -8.63
CA ALA A 23 5.03 -21.32 -8.70
C ALA A 23 6.47 -20.78 -8.70
N LEU A 24 6.75 -19.71 -9.46
CA LEU A 24 8.08 -19.08 -9.50
C LEU A 24 8.48 -18.46 -8.16
N LEU A 25 7.51 -17.97 -7.38
CA LEU A 25 7.74 -17.42 -6.04
C LEU A 25 7.77 -18.51 -4.95
N GLY A 26 7.63 -19.79 -5.32
CA GLY A 26 7.65 -20.92 -4.38
C GLY A 26 6.42 -20.96 -3.46
N MET A 27 5.31 -20.35 -3.86
CA MET A 27 4.07 -20.36 -3.09
C MET A 27 3.33 -21.69 -3.25
N ARG A 28 2.56 -22.07 -2.24
CA ARG A 28 1.89 -23.38 -2.17
C ARG A 28 0.64 -23.43 -3.05
N SER A 29 0.02 -22.28 -3.35
CA SER A 29 -1.19 -22.22 -4.16
C SER A 29 -1.41 -20.86 -4.81
N LEU A 30 -2.25 -20.83 -5.85
CA LEU A 30 -2.76 -19.58 -6.43
C LEU A 30 -3.51 -18.73 -5.38
N THR A 31 -4.25 -19.36 -4.47
CA THR A 31 -4.96 -18.66 -3.40
C THR A 31 -4.01 -17.89 -2.48
N GLU A 32 -2.91 -18.52 -2.07
CA GLU A 32 -1.88 -17.86 -1.25
C GLU A 32 -1.29 -16.64 -1.96
N TYR A 33 -1.02 -16.76 -3.26
CA TYR A 33 -0.53 -15.66 -4.09
C TYR A 33 -1.53 -14.50 -4.18
N VAL A 34 -2.81 -14.79 -4.44
CA VAL A 34 -3.84 -13.76 -4.57
C VAL A 34 -4.10 -13.08 -3.23
N VAL A 35 -4.17 -13.82 -2.12
CA VAL A 35 -4.37 -13.24 -0.79
C VAL A 35 -3.23 -12.30 -0.43
N ARG A 36 -1.97 -12.72 -0.66
CA ARG A 36 -0.80 -11.89 -0.38
C ARG A 36 -0.78 -10.62 -1.23
N LEU A 37 -1.08 -10.73 -2.53
CA LEU A 37 -1.18 -9.55 -3.39
C LEU A 37 -2.27 -8.57 -2.93
N MET A 38 -3.44 -9.10 -2.51
CA MET A 38 -4.53 -8.28 -2.00
C MET A 38 -4.17 -7.58 -0.70
N GLU A 39 -3.47 -8.26 0.21
CA GLU A 39 -2.99 -7.69 1.47
C GLU A 39 -2.00 -6.55 1.20
N GLU A 40 -0.96 -6.81 0.41
CA GLU A 40 0.07 -5.81 0.07
C GLU A 40 -0.51 -4.59 -0.67
N ASP A 41 -1.46 -4.81 -1.59
CA ASP A 41 -2.13 -3.72 -2.31
C ASP A 41 -3.08 -2.93 -1.41
N ALA A 42 -3.89 -3.61 -0.59
CA ALA A 42 -4.84 -2.97 0.31
C ALA A 42 -4.11 -2.07 1.32
N ASP A 43 -3.03 -2.56 1.94
CA ASP A 43 -2.21 -1.77 2.87
C ASP A 43 -1.67 -0.51 2.20
N ARG A 44 -1.15 -0.63 0.98
CA ARG A 44 -0.65 0.51 0.20
C ARG A 44 -1.76 1.52 -0.13
N VAL A 45 -2.93 1.05 -0.54
CA VAL A 45 -4.06 1.91 -0.90
C VAL A 45 -4.60 2.62 0.34
N ILE A 46 -4.82 1.90 1.43
CA ILE A 46 -5.26 2.45 2.72
C ILE A 46 -4.26 3.51 3.18
N ALA A 47 -2.97 3.18 3.23
CA ALA A 47 -1.93 4.13 3.62
C ALA A 47 -1.98 5.40 2.78
N ARG A 48 -2.14 5.30 1.45
CA ARG A 48 -2.22 6.47 0.58
C ARG A 48 -3.44 7.37 0.85
N HIS A 49 -4.57 6.80 1.26
CA HIS A 49 -5.81 7.55 1.45
C HIS A 49 -6.01 8.03 2.90
N GLU A 50 -5.50 7.29 3.88
CA GLU A 50 -5.61 7.61 5.30
C GLU A 50 -4.41 8.43 5.80
N SER A 51 -3.27 8.40 5.10
CA SER A 51 -2.22 9.38 5.35
C SER A 51 -2.59 10.70 4.68
N ILE A 52 -2.95 11.68 5.52
CA ILE A 52 -2.63 13.07 5.18
C ILE A 52 -1.10 13.11 5.24
N THR A 53 -0.45 13.05 4.08
CA THR A 53 0.97 13.40 3.98
C THR A 53 1.06 14.86 4.42
N VAL A 54 1.29 15.10 5.70
CA VAL A 54 1.75 16.38 6.20
C VAL A 54 3.08 16.58 5.49
N GLU A 55 3.13 17.51 4.53
CA GLU A 55 4.38 17.87 3.89
C GLU A 55 5.38 18.12 5.01
N ASN A 56 6.58 17.54 4.86
CA ASN A 56 7.65 17.67 5.84
C ASN A 56 8.28 19.08 5.76
N ASP A 57 7.42 20.10 5.67
CA ASP A 57 7.75 21.51 5.57
C ASP A 57 7.86 22.15 6.96
N VAL A 58 7.68 21.37 8.03
CA VAL A 58 7.79 21.86 9.41
C VAL A 58 9.20 22.40 9.68
N PHE A 59 10.23 21.75 9.16
CA PHE A 59 11.60 22.25 9.24
C PHE A 59 11.78 23.53 8.42
N ASP A 60 11.25 23.57 7.19
CA ASP A 60 11.34 24.74 6.31
C ASP A 60 10.59 25.95 6.89
N ARG A 61 9.41 25.73 7.48
CA ARG A 61 8.61 26.73 8.20
C ARG A 61 9.33 27.22 9.45
N PHE A 62 9.99 26.33 10.19
CA PHE A 62 10.78 26.71 11.36
C PHE A 62 11.96 27.61 10.97
N VAL A 63 12.75 27.21 9.97
CA VAL A 63 13.87 28.01 9.45
C VAL A 63 13.35 29.36 8.94
N HIS A 64 12.28 29.36 8.16
CA HIS A 64 11.68 30.61 7.65
C HIS A 64 11.20 31.52 8.78
N ALA A 65 10.62 30.97 9.85
CA ALA A 65 10.19 31.73 11.02
C ALA A 65 11.37 32.31 11.80
N CYS A 66 12.48 31.58 11.92
CA CYS A 66 13.71 32.09 12.50
C CYS A 66 14.31 33.24 11.67
N ASP A 67 14.34 33.09 10.34
CA ASP A 67 14.90 34.11 9.44
C ASP A 67 14.05 35.38 9.37
N ASN A 68 12.74 35.28 9.60
CA ASN A 68 11.79 36.39 9.53
C ASN A 68 11.23 36.82 10.90
N ALA A 69 11.89 36.41 12.00
CA ALA A 69 11.46 36.75 13.35
C ALA A 69 11.45 38.27 13.55
N LYS A 70 10.28 38.83 13.85
CA LYS A 70 10.11 40.25 14.21
C LYS A 70 10.31 40.44 15.71
N GLU A 71 10.56 41.68 16.11
CA GLU A 71 10.68 42.04 17.53
C GLU A 71 9.42 41.61 18.31
N PRO A 72 9.58 41.10 19.55
CA PRO A 72 8.46 40.66 20.37
C PRO A 72 7.47 41.80 20.62
N ASN A 73 6.18 41.48 20.49
CA ASN A 73 5.04 42.39 20.68
C ASN A 73 4.99 43.03 22.08
#